data_AF-O77640-F1
#
_entry.id   AF-O77640-F1
#
_cell.length_a   1.000
_cell.length_b   1.000
_cell.length_c   1.000
_cell.angle_alpha   90.00
_cell.angle_beta   90.00
_cell.angle_gamma   90.00
#
_symmetry.space_group_name_H-M   'P 1'
#
loop_
_entity.id
_entity.type
_entity.pdbx_description
1 polymer ?
#
loop_
_entity_poly.entity_id
_entity_poly.type
_entity_poly.pdbx_seq_one_letter_code
_entity_poly.pdbx_strand_id
1 'polypeptide(L)'
;DSKMKPDRLNYCRHVLAAWALGAKAFYYPEEAGIAFGGPGSSRYVRLEVHYHNPLVIEGRRDSSGIRLYYTDKLRRFNAGIMELGLV
;
A
#
# COMPACT_ATOMS: atom_id res chain seq x y z
N ASP A 1 -8.49 16.99 -8.18
CA ASP A 1 -9.35 17.60 -7.16
C ASP A 1 -10.06 16.50 -6.36
N SER A 2 -9.98 16.54 -5.03
CA SER A 2 -10.50 15.49 -4.13
C SER A 2 -11.99 15.13 -4.38
N LYS A 3 -12.74 16.08 -4.95
CA LYS A 3 -14.16 15.97 -5.28
C LYS A 3 -14.53 14.90 -6.33
N MET A 4 -13.56 14.40 -7.11
CA MET A 4 -13.81 13.34 -8.10
C MET A 4 -13.48 11.93 -7.57
N LYS A 5 -12.92 11.81 -6.37
CA LYS A 5 -12.64 10.50 -5.76
C LYS A 5 -13.94 9.95 -5.17
N PRO A 6 -14.33 8.71 -5.47
CA PRO A 6 -15.47 8.08 -4.80
C PRO A 6 -15.27 8.08 -3.28
N ASP A 7 -16.30 8.46 -2.53
CA ASP A 7 -16.25 8.53 -1.05
C ASP A 7 -15.78 7.21 -0.41
N ARG A 8 -16.07 6.08 -1.06
CA ARG A 8 -15.64 4.75 -0.64
C ARG A 8 -14.11 4.61 -0.50
N LEU A 9 -13.32 5.40 -1.21
CA LEU A 9 -11.85 5.38 -1.11
C LEU A 9 -11.33 5.98 0.21
N ASN A 10 -12.14 6.78 0.91
CA ASN A 10 -11.75 7.42 2.18
C ASN A 10 -11.70 6.43 3.36
N TYR A 11 -12.31 5.25 3.21
CA TYR A 11 -12.34 4.19 4.23
C TYR A 11 -11.14 3.23 4.15
N CYS A 12 -10.38 3.26 3.04
CA CYS A 12 -9.17 2.44 2.87
C CYS A 12 -7.97 3.11 3.57
N ARG A 13 -7.95 3.08 4.90
CA ARG A 13 -6.82 3.59 5.72
C ARG A 13 -5.88 2.50 6.22
N HIS A 14 -6.20 1.24 5.94
CA HIS A 14 -5.33 0.14 6.32
C HIS A 14 -4.14 0.04 5.34
N VAL A 15 -2.95 0.33 5.84
CA VAL A 15 -1.70 0.30 5.05
C VAL A 15 -1.21 -1.14 4.93
N LEU A 16 -1.09 -1.62 3.68
CA LEU A 16 -0.53 -2.95 3.38
C LEU A 16 0.97 -2.89 3.09
N ALA A 17 1.42 -1.84 2.41
CA ALA A 17 2.81 -1.62 2.05
C ALA A 17 3.07 -0.13 1.87
N ALA A 18 4.27 0.30 2.22
CA ALA A 18 4.77 1.64 1.97
C ALA A 18 6.18 1.56 1.39
N TRP A 19 6.51 2.48 0.50
CA TRP A 19 7.84 2.60 -0.10
C TRP A 19 8.22 4.07 -0.21
N ALA A 20 9.48 4.37 0.07
CA ALA A 20 10.07 5.69 -0.09
C ALA A 20 11.46 5.57 -0.73
N LEU A 21 11.99 6.70 -1.21
CA LEU A 21 13.31 6.75 -1.84
C LEU A 21 14.39 6.10 -0.96
N GLY A 22 15.17 5.20 -1.56
CA GLY A 22 16.23 4.45 -0.87
C GLY A 22 15.79 3.10 -0.29
N ALA A 23 14.49 2.86 -0.09
CA ALA A 23 14.00 1.59 0.43
C ALA A 23 14.26 0.42 -0.55
N LYS A 24 14.65 -0.72 0.02
CA LYS A 24 14.85 -2.00 -0.70
C LYS A 24 13.66 -2.93 -0.47
N ALA A 25 13.75 -4.16 -0.98
CA ALA A 25 12.75 -5.18 -0.69
C ALA A 25 12.67 -5.43 0.82
N PHE A 26 11.45 -5.52 1.34
CA PHE A 26 11.17 -5.84 2.74
C PHE A 26 10.73 -7.29 2.86
N TYR A 27 11.30 -8.01 3.84
CA TYR A 27 10.96 -9.39 4.14
C TYR A 27 10.39 -9.47 5.55
N TYR A 28 9.18 -10.01 5.68
CA TYR A 28 8.58 -10.25 7.00
C TYR A 28 9.33 -11.37 7.75
N PRO A 29 9.48 -11.25 9.08
CA PRO A 29 10.05 -12.32 9.91
C PRO A 29 9.22 -13.61 9.79
N GLU A 30 9.83 -14.77 9.95
CA GLU A 30 9.22 -16.08 9.64
C GLU A 30 7.91 -16.31 10.38
N GLU A 31 7.81 -15.83 11.62
CA GLU A 31 6.66 -16.00 12.50
C GLU A 31 5.47 -15.10 12.16
N ALA A 32 5.63 -14.04 11.36
CA ALA A 32 4.59 -13.06 11.13
C ALA A 32 4.42 -12.64 9.66
N GLY A 33 3.23 -12.15 9.32
CA GLY A 33 2.93 -11.57 8.00
C GLY A 33 1.69 -10.69 8.07
N ILE A 34 1.54 -9.76 7.13
CA ILE A 34 0.33 -8.93 7.05
C ILE A 34 -0.81 -9.71 6.42
N ALA A 35 -1.92 -9.86 7.13
CA ALA A 35 -3.09 -10.54 6.64
C ALA A 35 -3.91 -9.59 5.74
N PHE A 36 -4.30 -10.05 4.56
CA PHE A 36 -5.20 -9.32 3.67
C PHE A 36 -6.13 -10.30 2.95
N GLY A 37 -7.32 -9.83 2.56
CA GLY A 37 -8.35 -10.69 1.99
C GLY A 37 -9.16 -11.47 3.04
N GLY A 38 -10.03 -12.37 2.57
CA GLY A 38 -10.93 -13.17 3.40
C GLY A 38 -12.28 -12.50 3.72
N PRO A 39 -13.21 -13.23 4.36
CA PRO A 39 -14.53 -12.71 4.73
C PRO A 39 -14.42 -11.44 5.58
N GLY A 40 -15.19 -10.41 5.25
CA GLY A 40 -15.20 -9.12 5.98
C GLY A 40 -14.08 -8.15 5.62
N SER A 41 -13.15 -8.51 4.73
CA SER A 41 -12.08 -7.63 4.25
C SER A 41 -12.44 -6.89 2.95
N SER A 42 -11.70 -5.82 2.62
CA SER A 42 -11.80 -5.15 1.32
C SER A 42 -11.30 -6.07 0.20
N ARG A 43 -12.07 -6.14 -0.90
CA ARG A 43 -11.66 -6.84 -2.13
C ARG A 43 -10.71 -6.03 -3.01
N TYR A 44 -10.49 -4.76 -2.67
CA TYR A 44 -9.73 -3.82 -3.48
C TYR A 44 -8.53 -3.31 -2.71
N VAL A 45 -7.44 -3.10 -3.44
CA VAL A 45 -6.22 -2.43 -2.96
C VAL A 45 -6.16 -1.04 -3.60
N ARG A 46 -5.83 -0.03 -2.79
CA ARG A 46 -5.58 1.33 -3.26
C ARG A 46 -4.07 1.54 -3.37
N LEU A 47 -3.58 1.82 -4.58
CA LEU A 47 -2.21 2.25 -4.80
C LEU A 47 -2.18 3.78 -4.88
N GLU A 48 -1.34 4.40 -4.06
CA GLU A 48 -1.10 5.84 -4.06
C GLU A 48 0.36 6.11 -4.42
N VAL A 49 0.60 6.88 -5.49
CA VAL A 49 1.93 7.18 -6.02
C VAL A 49 2.15 8.69 -6.00
N HIS A 50 3.22 9.13 -5.34
CA HIS A 50 3.63 10.51 -5.32
C HIS A 50 4.62 10.80 -6.47
N TYR A 51 4.22 11.64 -7.42
CA TYR A 51 5.07 12.08 -8.52
C TYR A 51 5.65 13.47 -8.23
N HIS A 52 6.98 13.57 -8.20
CA HIS A 52 7.68 14.85 -8.16
C HIS A 52 8.12 15.22 -9.59
N ASN A 53 7.42 16.16 -10.24
CA ASN A 53 7.63 16.55 -11.65
C ASN A 53 8.04 18.04 -11.78
N PRO A 54 9.24 18.45 -11.32
CA PRO A 54 9.68 19.84 -11.37
C PRO A 54 9.94 20.36 -12.80
N LEU A 55 10.19 19.45 -13.75
CA LEU A 55 10.45 19.77 -15.15
C LEU A 55 9.17 19.88 -15.99
N VAL A 56 7.99 19.69 -15.38
CA VAL A 56 6.68 19.78 -16.04
C VAL A 56 6.62 18.91 -17.31
N ILE A 57 7.11 17.67 -17.19
CA ILE A 57 7.11 16.73 -18.31
C ILE A 57 5.67 16.35 -18.63
N GLU A 58 5.28 16.51 -19.88
CA GLU A 58 3.94 16.17 -20.39
C GLU A 58 3.93 14.81 -21.10
N GLY A 59 2.76 14.18 -21.15
CA GLY A 59 2.53 12.96 -21.94
C GLY A 59 3.25 11.69 -21.47
N ARG A 60 4.02 11.74 -20.36
CA ARG A 60 4.71 10.56 -19.82
C ARG A 60 3.70 9.55 -19.28
N ARG A 61 3.72 8.34 -19.83
CA ARG A 61 3.01 7.18 -19.28
C ARG A 61 3.90 6.47 -18.27
N ASP A 62 3.34 6.14 -17.11
CA ASP A 62 4.00 5.39 -16.06
C ASP A 62 3.15 4.19 -15.66
N SER A 63 3.82 3.10 -15.27
CA SER A 63 3.20 1.87 -14.79
C SER A 63 3.91 1.36 -13.52
N SER A 64 4.35 2.29 -12.68
CA SER A 64 5.00 1.99 -11.40
C SER A 64 4.01 1.38 -10.41
N GLY A 65 4.53 0.62 -9.45
CA GLY A 65 3.73 0.00 -8.39
C GLY A 65 4.57 -0.81 -7.41
N ILE A 66 3.89 -1.62 -6.60
CA ILE A 66 4.49 -2.48 -5.58
C ILE A 66 4.20 -3.94 -5.92
N ARG A 67 5.20 -4.81 -5.82
CA ARG A 67 5.02 -6.26 -5.92
C ARG A 67 4.88 -6.88 -4.54
N LEU A 68 3.77 -7.55 -4.30
CA LEU A 68 3.52 -8.29 -3.06
C LEU A 68 3.85 -9.78 -3.28
N TYR A 69 4.66 -10.35 -2.39
CA TYR A 69 4.86 -11.80 -2.29
C TYR A 69 4.02 -12.29 -1.11
N TYR A 70 3.16 -13.26 -1.36
CA TYR A 70 2.19 -13.74 -0.37
C TYR A 70 2.16 -15.27 -0.34
N THR A 71 1.56 -15.79 0.73
CA THR A 71 1.24 -17.22 0.90
C THR A 71 -0.24 -17.34 1.20
N ASP A 72 -0.83 -18.48 0.85
CA ASP A 72 -2.21 -18.84 1.13
C ASP A 72 -2.42 -19.31 2.58
N LYS A 73 -1.35 -19.55 3.35
CA LYS A 73 -1.41 -19.99 4.75
C LYS A 73 -1.04 -18.86 5.71
N LEU A 74 -1.84 -18.67 6.75
CA LEU A 74 -1.52 -17.74 7.82
C LEU A 74 -0.28 -18.20 8.59
N ARG A 75 0.60 -17.25 8.91
CA ARG A 75 1.74 -17.44 9.82
C ARG A 75 1.26 -17.41 11.27
N ARG A 76 2.18 -17.64 12.22
CA ARG A 76 1.86 -17.68 13.65
C ARG A 76 1.24 -16.39 14.16
N PHE A 77 1.68 -15.24 13.66
CA PHE A 77 1.21 -13.92 14.08
C PHE A 77 0.80 -13.04 12.90
N ASN A 78 -0.24 -12.23 13.10
CA ASN A 78 -0.62 -11.18 12.15
C ASN A 78 0.22 -9.93 12.45
N ALA A 79 0.99 -9.49 11.45
CA ALA A 79 1.72 -8.24 11.52
C ALA A 79 0.79 -7.05 11.20
N GLY A 80 1.04 -5.92 11.85
CA GLY A 80 0.38 -4.64 11.57
C GLY A 80 1.40 -3.54 11.32
N ILE A 81 0.99 -2.51 10.58
CA ILE A 81 1.76 -1.29 10.38
C ILE A 81 1.08 -0.18 11.18
N MET A 82 1.85 0.53 12.00
CA MET A 82 1.37 1.64 12.81
C MET A 82 2.07 2.92 12.35
N GLU A 83 1.27 3.91 11.95
CA GLU A 83 1.76 5.25 11.63
C GLU A 83 1.74 6.08 12.92
N LEU A 84 2.88 6.70 13.25
CA LEU A 84 3.06 7.52 14.44
C LEU A 84 3.59 8.90 14.02
N GLY A 85 2.96 9.98 14.50
CA GLY A 85 3.37 11.34 14.19
C GLY A 85 2.19 12.30 14.06
N LEU A 86 2.46 13.48 13.51
CA LEU A 86 1.42 14.45 13.15
C LEU A 86 0.79 14.04 11.81
N VAL A 87 -0.54 14.10 11.77
CA VAL A 87 -1.36 13.89 10.57
C VAL A 87 -1.94 15.22 10.12
#